data_AF-A0A531K326-F1
#
_entry.id   AF-A0A531K326-F1
#
_cell.length_a   1.000
_cell.length_b   1.000
_cell.length_c   1.000
_cell.angle_alpha   90.00
_cell.angle_beta   90.00
_cell.angle_gamma   90.00
#
_symmetry.space_group_name_H-M   'P 1'
#
loop_
_entity.id
_entity.type
_entity.pdbx_description
1 polymer ?
#
loop_
_entity_poly.entity_id
_entity_poly.type
_entity_poly.pdbx_seq_one_letter_code
_entity_poly.pdbx_strand_id
1 'polypeptide(L)'
;GANLQDHVGVNYTFRGKLPTLNQILRPWWGKLMVGMQYMLMRSGPLSLSMNNAGGFFRTDPAAARPNMQLYFQAFSTVIPKSGERPILTPDPWPGFSIGLSNCRPSSRGEIMIRSSNPRDYPKIVANAFSTEADA
;
A
#
# COMPACT_ATOMS: atom_id res chain seq x y z
N GLY A 1 21.12 11.76 3.04
CA GLY A 1 21.30 12.84 2.05
C GLY A 1 20.06 13.73 2.00
N ALA A 2 20.13 14.84 1.27
CA ALA A 2 19.11 15.91 1.27
C ALA A 2 18.13 15.88 0.07
N ASN A 3 17.93 14.71 -0.55
CA ASN A 3 17.05 14.57 -1.72
C ASN A 3 16.15 13.32 -1.58
N LEU A 4 15.62 13.10 -0.38
CA LEU A 4 14.67 12.01 -0.14
C LEU A 4 13.39 12.29 -0.92
N GLN A 5 12.92 11.29 -1.65
CA GLN A 5 11.66 11.29 -2.39
C GLN A 5 10.93 10.01 -2.04
N ASP A 6 9.62 10.11 -1.84
CA ASP A 6 8.77 8.95 -1.58
C ASP A 6 7.41 9.13 -2.24
N HIS A 7 6.80 8.03 -2.61
CA HIS A 7 5.52 7.95 -3.29
C HIS A 7 4.40 7.98 -2.26
N VAL A 8 4.03 9.17 -1.83
CA VAL A 8 2.91 9.32 -0.89
C VAL A 8 1.62 8.90 -1.59
N GLY A 9 0.85 8.06 -0.91
CA GLY A 9 -0.38 7.51 -1.44
C GLY A 9 -1.52 7.50 -0.44
N VAL A 10 -2.73 7.46 -0.98
CA VAL A 10 -3.98 7.32 -0.25
C VAL A 10 -4.64 6.01 -0.64
N ASN A 11 -5.29 5.35 0.31
CA ASN A 11 -6.05 4.13 0.05
C ASN A 11 -7.51 4.36 0.44
N TYR A 12 -8.41 4.00 -0.46
CA TYR A 12 -9.84 3.94 -0.21
C TYR A 12 -10.28 2.48 -0.17
N THR A 13 -11.00 2.11 0.87
CA THR A 13 -11.49 0.75 1.06
C THR A 13 -13.00 0.73 0.97
N PHE A 14 -13.54 -0.24 0.24
CA PHE A 14 -14.97 -0.35 -0.05
C PHE A 14 -15.47 -1.76 0.27
N ARG A 15 -16.75 -1.85 0.66
CA ARG A 15 -17.46 -3.11 0.75
C ARG A 15 -18.02 -3.47 -0.64
N GLY A 16 -17.64 -4.64 -1.14
CA GLY A 16 -18.12 -5.20 -2.40
C GLY A 16 -19.41 -6.01 -2.25
N LYS A 17 -20.06 -6.29 -3.39
CA LYS A 17 -21.22 -7.21 -3.50
C LYS A 17 -20.81 -8.62 -3.94
N LEU A 18 -19.62 -8.76 -4.52
CA LEU A 18 -19.07 -10.04 -5.00
C LEU A 18 -18.00 -10.55 -4.01
N PRO A 19 -17.80 -11.89 -3.91
CA PRO A 19 -16.75 -12.46 -3.08
C PRO A 19 -15.36 -11.94 -3.46
N THR A 20 -14.52 -11.72 -2.45
CA THR A 20 -13.12 -11.29 -2.56
C THR A 20 -12.20 -12.22 -1.78
N LEU A 21 -10.88 -11.97 -1.79
CA LEU A 21 -9.92 -12.76 -1.02
C LEU A 21 -10.21 -12.80 0.49
N ASN A 22 -10.99 -11.83 0.98
CA ASN A 22 -11.46 -11.77 2.37
C ASN A 22 -12.20 -13.05 2.79
N GLN A 23 -13.08 -13.59 1.96
CA GLN A 23 -13.88 -14.78 2.32
C GLN A 23 -13.00 -16.03 2.43
N ILE A 24 -11.95 -16.11 1.63
CA ILE A 24 -11.01 -17.22 1.61
C ILE A 24 -10.04 -17.12 2.78
N LEU A 25 -9.49 -15.92 3.03
CA LEU A 25 -8.38 -15.72 3.96
C LEU A 25 -8.81 -15.35 5.37
N ARG A 26 -10.07 -15.00 5.60
CA ARG A 26 -10.54 -14.65 6.95
C ARG A 26 -10.53 -15.83 7.93
N PRO A 27 -11.14 -16.99 7.62
CA PRO A 27 -11.07 -18.12 8.53
C PRO A 27 -9.65 -18.69 8.61
N TRP A 28 -9.25 -19.15 9.80
CA TRP A 28 -7.89 -19.67 10.00
C TRP A 28 -7.62 -20.92 9.15
N TRP A 29 -8.62 -21.79 8.95
CA TRP A 29 -8.48 -22.97 8.09
C TRP A 29 -8.34 -22.59 6.62
N GLY A 30 -8.96 -21.48 6.19
CA GLY A 30 -8.78 -20.95 4.84
C GLY A 30 -7.33 -20.56 4.55
N LYS A 31 -6.68 -19.91 5.53
CA LYS A 31 -5.24 -19.61 5.46
C LYS A 31 -4.40 -20.88 5.38
N LEU A 32 -4.74 -21.91 6.16
CA LEU A 32 -4.04 -23.20 6.12
C LEU A 32 -4.19 -23.87 4.74
N MET A 33 -5.40 -23.92 4.18
CA MET A 33 -5.66 -24.52 2.87
C MET A 33 -4.90 -23.81 1.76
N VAL A 34 -4.92 -22.47 1.75
CA VAL A 34 -4.16 -21.67 0.80
C VAL A 34 -2.65 -21.90 0.96
N GLY A 35 -2.15 -21.99 2.20
CA GLY A 35 -0.76 -22.31 2.50
C GLY A 35 -0.33 -23.68 1.94
N MET A 36 -1.15 -24.70 2.16
CA MET A 36 -0.91 -26.04 1.62
C MET A 36 -0.94 -26.06 0.10
N GLN A 37 -1.92 -25.41 -0.53
CA GLN A 37 -2.00 -25.29 -1.99
C GLN A 37 -0.73 -24.68 -2.57
N TYR A 38 -0.24 -23.59 -1.98
CA TYR A 38 0.99 -22.96 -2.43
C TYR A 38 2.21 -23.86 -2.26
N MET A 39 2.35 -24.55 -1.11
CA MET A 39 3.49 -25.44 -0.87
C MET A 39 3.53 -26.62 -1.84
N LEU A 40 2.37 -27.21 -2.15
CA LEU A 40 2.27 -28.42 -2.97
C LEU A 40 2.26 -28.12 -4.47
N MET A 41 1.59 -27.03 -4.88
CA MET A 41 1.29 -26.75 -6.29
C MET A 41 1.89 -25.43 -6.79
N ARG A 42 2.50 -24.63 -5.90
CA ARG A 42 3.01 -23.28 -6.21
C ARG A 42 1.96 -22.38 -6.87
N SER A 43 0.71 -22.58 -6.50
CA SER A 43 -0.46 -21.89 -7.06
C SER A 43 -1.38 -21.36 -5.97
N GLY A 44 -2.43 -20.65 -6.38
CA GLY A 44 -3.47 -20.13 -5.50
C GLY A 44 -3.19 -18.71 -4.97
N PRO A 45 -3.97 -18.23 -4.00
CA PRO A 45 -3.90 -16.82 -3.55
C PRO A 45 -2.51 -16.32 -3.13
N LEU A 46 -1.64 -17.17 -2.57
CA LEU A 46 -0.28 -16.77 -2.17
C LEU A 46 0.70 -16.65 -3.34
N SER A 47 0.34 -17.13 -4.53
CA SER A 47 1.12 -16.90 -5.76
C SER A 47 0.63 -15.68 -6.53
N LEU A 48 -0.38 -14.95 -6.04
CA LEU A 48 -0.92 -13.75 -6.68
C LEU A 48 -0.26 -12.49 -6.12
N SER A 49 -0.09 -11.49 -6.99
CA SER A 49 0.23 -10.12 -6.56
C SER A 49 -0.90 -9.56 -5.69
N MET A 50 -0.54 -8.79 -4.66
CA MET A 50 -1.50 -8.04 -3.85
C MET A 50 -2.31 -7.06 -4.71
N ASN A 51 -1.64 -6.39 -5.66
CA ASN A 51 -2.29 -5.52 -6.64
C ASN A 51 -2.72 -6.38 -7.82
N ASN A 52 -4.03 -6.57 -7.97
CA ASN A 52 -4.63 -7.43 -9.00
C ASN A 52 -4.87 -6.67 -10.31
N ALA A 53 -5.07 -5.36 -10.23
CA ALA A 53 -5.19 -4.48 -11.38
C ALA A 53 -4.64 -3.09 -11.03
N GLY A 54 -4.50 -2.25 -12.04
CA GLY A 54 -3.98 -0.89 -11.85
C GLY A 54 -3.60 -0.23 -13.15
N GLY A 55 -3.03 0.96 -13.06
CA GLY A 55 -2.56 1.71 -14.21
C GLY A 55 -2.02 3.07 -13.83
N PHE A 56 -1.46 3.76 -14.82
CA PHE A 56 -0.98 5.13 -14.68
C PHE A 56 -1.89 6.06 -15.45
N PHE A 57 -2.24 7.20 -14.86
CA PHE A 57 -3.05 8.22 -15.51
C PHE A 57 -2.56 9.63 -15.18
N ARG A 58 -3.04 10.60 -15.96
CA ARG A 58 -2.80 12.04 -15.72
C ARG A 58 -3.93 12.59 -14.87
N THR A 59 -3.61 13.30 -13.80
CA THR A 59 -4.62 14.04 -13.01
C THR A 59 -4.95 15.39 -13.63
N ASP A 60 -4.05 15.91 -14.47
CA ASP A 60 -4.19 17.17 -15.21
C ASP A 60 -3.92 16.92 -16.71
N PRO A 61 -4.82 17.33 -17.63
CA PRO A 61 -4.59 17.28 -19.07
C PRO A 61 -3.28 17.94 -19.53
N ALA A 62 -2.82 18.99 -18.85
CA ALA A 62 -1.58 19.70 -19.15
C ALA A 62 -0.31 18.91 -18.79
N ALA A 63 -0.43 17.85 -17.97
CA ALA A 63 0.72 17.03 -17.59
C ALA A 63 1.32 16.33 -18.81
N ALA A 64 2.64 16.45 -19.01
CA ALA A 64 3.33 15.83 -20.14
C ALA A 64 3.27 14.28 -20.11
N ARG A 65 3.10 13.66 -18.93
CA ARG A 65 3.07 12.21 -18.73
C ARG A 65 2.25 11.81 -17.48
N PRO A 66 1.74 10.58 -17.39
CA PRO A 66 0.92 10.09 -16.27
C PRO A 66 1.57 10.27 -14.90
N ASN A 67 1.03 11.11 -14.02
CA ASN A 67 1.60 11.46 -12.71
C ASN A 67 0.99 10.72 -11.52
N MET A 68 -0.06 9.93 -11.74
CA MET A 68 -0.71 9.15 -10.69
C MET A 68 -0.71 7.66 -11.05
N GLN A 69 -0.44 6.83 -10.06
CA GLN A 69 -0.59 5.38 -10.17
C GLN A 69 -1.79 4.92 -9.37
N LEU A 70 -2.65 4.13 -10.01
CA LEU A 70 -3.77 3.45 -9.41
C LEU A 70 -3.41 1.99 -9.15
N TYR A 71 -3.76 1.52 -7.97
CA TYR A 71 -3.70 0.13 -7.55
C TYR A 71 -5.10 -0.35 -7.19
N PHE A 72 -5.45 -1.54 -7.64
CA PHE A 72 -6.67 -2.21 -7.23
C PHE A 72 -6.33 -3.54 -6.56
N GLN A 73 -6.89 -3.74 -5.37
CA GLN A 73 -6.71 -4.93 -4.56
C GLN A 73 -8.08 -5.52 -4.28
N ALA A 74 -8.34 -6.75 -4.72
CA ALA A 74 -9.56 -7.50 -4.37
C ALA A 74 -9.43 -8.09 -2.95
N PHE A 75 -8.99 -7.27 -2.02
CA PHE A 75 -8.68 -7.59 -0.65
C PHE A 75 -8.79 -6.32 0.20
N SER A 76 -9.23 -6.47 1.44
CA SER A 76 -9.22 -5.38 2.42
C SER A 76 -8.91 -5.90 3.82
N THR A 77 -8.35 -5.06 4.68
CA THR A 77 -8.01 -5.41 6.05
C THR A 77 -8.70 -4.49 7.05
N VAL A 78 -8.95 -5.02 8.23
CA VAL A 78 -9.41 -4.23 9.37
C VAL A 78 -8.44 -3.08 9.61
N ILE A 79 -8.96 -1.86 9.66
CA ILE A 79 -8.15 -0.67 9.98
C ILE A 79 -7.74 -0.80 11.45
N PRO A 80 -6.43 -0.87 11.76
CA PRO A 80 -5.96 -0.96 13.13
C PRO A 80 -6.34 0.33 13.88
N LYS A 81 -6.68 0.21 15.16
CA LYS A 81 -6.88 1.41 15.99
C LYS A 81 -5.54 2.12 16.19
N SER A 82 -5.60 3.41 16.50
CA SER A 82 -4.41 4.18 16.85
C SER A 82 -3.65 3.48 17.99
N GLY A 83 -2.37 3.16 17.76
CA GLY A 83 -1.51 2.44 18.70
C GLY A 83 -1.53 0.92 18.60
N GLU A 84 -2.42 0.32 17.79
CA GLU A 84 -2.38 -1.12 17.51
C GLU A 84 -1.40 -1.44 16.38
N ARG A 85 -0.73 -2.59 16.48
CA ARG A 85 0.07 -3.11 15.36
C ARG A 85 -0.87 -3.34 14.18
N PRO A 86 -0.51 -2.91 12.94
CA PRO A 86 -1.29 -3.23 11.76
C PRO A 86 -1.48 -4.74 11.67
N ILE A 87 -2.69 -5.21 11.94
CA ILE A 87 -3.02 -6.62 11.78
C ILE A 87 -3.56 -6.77 10.37
N LEU A 88 -2.91 -7.59 9.55
CA LEU A 88 -3.38 -7.96 8.21
C LEU A 88 -4.59 -8.92 8.28
N THR A 89 -5.51 -8.67 9.21
CA THR A 89 -6.74 -9.44 9.36
C THR A 89 -7.71 -8.99 8.27
N PRO A 90 -8.16 -9.91 7.39
CA PRO A 90 -9.13 -9.58 6.36
C PRO A 90 -10.45 -9.11 6.98
N ASP A 91 -11.11 -8.12 6.41
CA ASP A 91 -12.44 -7.68 6.87
C ASP A 91 -13.48 -8.83 6.85
N PRO A 92 -14.51 -8.79 7.72
CA PRO A 92 -15.58 -9.79 7.76
C PRO A 92 -16.56 -9.77 6.58
N TRP A 93 -16.42 -8.81 5.68
CA TRP A 93 -17.23 -8.69 4.47
C TRP A 93 -16.36 -8.81 3.21
N PRO A 94 -16.96 -9.05 2.03
CA PRO A 94 -16.24 -8.90 0.77
C PRO A 94 -15.80 -7.45 0.62
N GLY A 95 -14.49 -7.25 0.54
CA GLY A 95 -13.89 -5.93 0.53
C GLY A 95 -12.77 -5.83 -0.48
N PHE A 96 -12.60 -4.62 -1.00
CA PHE A 96 -11.55 -4.28 -1.95
C PHE A 96 -11.02 -2.88 -1.67
N SER A 97 -9.79 -2.61 -2.10
CA SER A 97 -9.13 -1.33 -1.91
C SER A 97 -8.64 -0.76 -3.24
N ILE A 98 -8.77 0.57 -3.36
CA ILE A 98 -8.21 1.36 -4.45
C ILE A 98 -7.17 2.29 -3.85
N GLY A 99 -5.90 2.05 -4.22
CA GLY A 99 -4.77 2.89 -3.83
C GLY A 99 -4.43 3.88 -4.94
N LEU A 100 -4.12 5.11 -4.56
CA LEU A 100 -3.62 6.15 -5.46
C LEU A 100 -2.28 6.64 -4.91
N SER A 101 -1.28 6.82 -5.77
CA SER A 101 0.03 7.31 -5.36
C SER A 101 0.63 8.26 -6.39
N ASN A 102 1.11 9.41 -5.90
CA ASN A 102 1.79 10.40 -6.74
C ASN A 102 3.15 9.83 -7.17
N CYS A 103 3.34 9.69 -8.48
CA CYS A 103 4.56 9.15 -9.08
C CYS A 103 5.66 10.21 -9.25
N ARG A 104 5.32 11.49 -9.07
CA ARG A 104 6.21 12.63 -9.31
C ARG A 104 6.03 13.72 -8.26
N PRO A 105 6.23 13.38 -6.97
CA PRO A 105 6.19 14.39 -5.92
C PRO A 105 7.28 15.45 -6.17
N SER A 106 6.94 16.72 -5.98
CA SER A 106 7.92 17.82 -5.93
C SER A 106 8.52 18.00 -4.54
N SER A 107 7.87 17.54 -3.48
CA SER A 107 8.38 17.50 -2.12
C SER A 107 9.73 16.78 -2.01
N ARG A 108 10.61 17.33 -1.17
CA ARG A 108 11.94 16.78 -0.89
C ARG A 108 12.22 16.72 0.60
N GLY A 109 12.59 15.54 1.06
CA GLY A 109 13.00 15.28 2.43
C GLY A 109 14.51 15.12 2.60
N GLU A 110 14.91 14.77 3.82
CA GLU A 110 16.30 14.51 4.19
C GLU A 110 16.43 13.30 5.11
N ILE A 111 17.57 12.62 5.01
CA ILE A 111 18.03 11.62 5.98
C ILE A 111 19.44 12.03 6.42
N MET A 112 19.60 12.38 7.69
CA MET A 112 20.88 12.86 8.23
C MET A 112 21.32 12.01 9.43
N ILE A 113 22.63 11.80 9.57
CA ILE A 113 23.20 11.27 10.82
C ILE A 113 22.96 12.29 11.94
N ARG A 114 22.68 11.79 13.15
CA ARG A 114 22.46 12.64 14.32
C ARG A 114 23.62 12.62 15.32
N SER A 115 24.51 11.64 15.19
CA SER A 115 25.68 11.45 16.05
C SER A 115 26.74 10.62 15.31
N SER A 116 27.90 10.44 15.95
CA SER A 116 28.96 9.53 15.50
C SER A 116 28.75 8.07 15.90
N ASN A 117 27.73 7.76 16.71
CA ASN A 117 27.43 6.39 17.13
C ASN A 117 26.62 5.67 16.03
N PRO A 118 27.11 4.58 15.43
CA PRO A 118 26.39 3.88 14.35
C PRO A 118 25.11 3.17 14.82
N ARG A 119 24.86 3.07 16.14
CA ARG A 119 23.62 2.51 16.69
C ARG A 119 22.49 3.53 16.88
N ASP A 120 22.79 4.82 16.74
CA ASP A 120 21.77 5.85 16.87
C ASP A 120 20.96 5.93 15.57
N TYR A 121 19.62 5.92 15.70
CA TYR A 121 18.74 6.07 14.53
C TYR A 121 18.99 7.42 13.83
N PRO A 122 19.01 7.48 12.48
CA PRO A 122 19.16 8.73 11.77
C PRO A 122 17.93 9.62 11.96
N LYS A 123 18.10 10.93 11.74
CA LYS A 123 16.98 11.86 11.59
C LYS A 123 16.41 11.68 10.18
N ILE A 124 15.14 11.29 10.08
CA ILE A 124 14.42 11.12 8.82
C ILE A 124 13.30 12.16 8.78
N VAL A 125 13.31 13.01 7.76
CA VAL A 125 12.28 14.03 7.53
C VAL A 125 11.77 13.86 6.10
N ALA A 126 10.53 13.40 5.95
CA ALA A 126 9.95 13.13 4.63
C ALA A 126 9.51 14.40 3.89
N ASN A 127 9.02 15.42 4.62
CA ASN A 127 8.44 16.64 4.05
C ASN A 127 7.33 16.36 3.01
N ALA A 128 6.52 15.31 3.23
CA ALA A 128 5.34 15.04 2.40
C ALA A 128 4.41 16.28 2.39
N PHE A 129 3.87 16.62 1.22
CA PHE A 129 2.96 17.77 1.04
C PHE A 129 3.61 19.14 1.32
N SER A 130 4.93 19.24 1.34
CA SER A 130 5.65 20.51 1.56
C SER A 130 5.59 21.51 0.39
N THR A 131 4.94 21.15 -0.71
CA THR A 131 4.78 22.00 -1.90
C THR A 131 3.32 21.99 -2.32
N GLU A 132 2.79 23.13 -2.75
CA GLU A 132 1.39 23.27 -3.21
C GLU A 132 1.04 22.32 -4.38
N ALA A 133 2.03 21.96 -5.21
CA ALA A 133 1.83 21.02 -6.31
C ALA A 133 1.53 19.58 -5.86
N ASP A 134 1.82 19.26 -4.59
CA ASP A 134 1.60 17.94 -4.00
C ASP A 134 0.42 17.91 -3.03
N ALA A 135 -0.17 19.06 -2.68
CA ALA A 135 -1.21 19.22 -1.66
C ALA A 135 -2.57 18.58 -2.02
#